data_AF-A0A5S5BVQ6-F1
#
_entry.id   AF-A0A5S5BVQ6-F1
#
_cell.length_a   1.000
_cell.length_b   1.000
_cell.length_c   1.000
_cell.angle_alpha   90.00
_cell.angle_beta   90.00
_cell.angle_gamma   90.00
#
_symmetry.space_group_name_H-M   'P 1'
#
loop_
_entity.id
_entity.type
_entity.pdbx_description
1 polymer ?
#
loop_
_entity_poly.entity_id
_entity_poly.type
_entity_poly.pdbx_seq_one_letter_code
_entity_poly.pdbx_strand_id
1 'polypeptide(L)'
;INLQELNKYNTGDPLFGTDIDNKFSPNVGLGVYYHTDRFYLGVSTPNLLETEHFDESNISSDSEGVSFLAKERINYYIIAGHTFDLSDDLKFKPAVLSKIVFGAPLQVDISASFLLYERVTLGAAYRWSAAVSGMVGFQISDSMMLGFAYDKETTELGNTQFNDGSYEVFLRFELFRKYNRMLTPRFF
;
A
#
# COMPACT_ATOMS: atom_id res chain seq x y z
N ILE A 1 -13.27 -25.15 2.41
CA ILE A 1 -14.22 -25.86 1.51
C ILE A 1 -14.07 -27.34 1.84
N ASN A 2 -15.15 -28.03 2.22
CA ASN A 2 -15.05 -29.44 2.58
C ASN A 2 -14.98 -30.27 1.28
N LEU A 3 -13.78 -30.76 0.94
CA LEU A 3 -13.54 -31.54 -0.28
C LEU A 3 -14.13 -32.97 -0.20
N GLN A 4 -14.64 -33.37 0.97
CA GLN A 4 -15.26 -34.68 1.18
C GLN A 4 -16.70 -34.79 0.66
N GLU A 5 -17.37 -33.65 0.42
CA GLU A 5 -18.73 -33.59 -0.13
C GLU A 5 -18.78 -33.53 -1.67
N LEU A 6 -17.63 -33.47 -2.34
CA LEU A 6 -17.57 -33.50 -3.81
C LEU A 6 -17.67 -34.95 -4.30
N ASN A 7 -18.51 -35.18 -5.32
CA ASN A 7 -18.71 -36.51 -5.91
C ASN A 7 -17.41 -36.99 -6.57
N LYS A 8 -16.74 -37.96 -5.93
CA LYS A 8 -15.37 -38.39 -6.28
C LYS A 8 -15.40 -39.31 -7.50
N TYR A 9 -14.86 -38.88 -8.64
CA TYR A 9 -14.73 -39.71 -9.84
C TYR A 9 -13.60 -40.77 -9.72
N ASN A 10 -12.62 -40.55 -8.84
CA ASN A 10 -11.54 -41.49 -8.56
C ASN A 10 -11.22 -41.50 -7.06
N THR A 11 -11.42 -42.65 -6.41
CA THR A 11 -11.31 -42.86 -4.96
C THR A 11 -9.88 -42.97 -4.43
N GLY A 12 -8.85 -42.88 -5.29
CA GLY A 12 -7.44 -43.07 -4.93
C GLY A 12 -6.53 -41.86 -5.11
N ASP A 13 -7.06 -40.65 -5.30
CA ASP A 13 -6.25 -39.45 -5.51
C ASP A 13 -5.75 -38.86 -4.15
N PRO A 14 -4.44 -38.88 -3.87
CA PRO A 14 -3.87 -38.41 -2.60
C PRO A 14 -4.07 -36.91 -2.34
N LEU A 15 -4.43 -36.10 -3.35
CA LEU A 15 -4.76 -34.68 -3.17
C LEU A 15 -6.11 -34.47 -2.46
N PHE A 16 -6.96 -35.49 -2.37
CA PHE A 16 -8.24 -35.45 -1.63
C PHE A 16 -8.17 -36.09 -0.23
N GLY A 17 -6.99 -36.57 0.19
CA GLY A 17 -6.75 -37.16 1.52
C GLY A 17 -6.28 -36.16 2.58
N THR A 18 -5.87 -34.96 2.17
CA THR A 18 -5.55 -33.84 3.05
C THR A 18 -6.73 -32.89 3.06
N ASP A 19 -7.51 -32.88 4.14
CA ASP A 19 -8.40 -31.76 4.42
C ASP A 19 -7.58 -30.47 4.33
N ILE A 20 -8.10 -29.47 3.64
CA ILE A 20 -7.58 -28.11 3.75
C ILE A 20 -7.92 -27.69 5.18
N ASP A 21 -7.01 -27.96 6.12
CA ASP A 21 -7.07 -27.43 7.46
C ASP A 21 -7.29 -25.92 7.32
N ASN A 22 -8.37 -25.42 7.92
CA ASN A 22 -8.62 -23.99 8.06
C ASN A 22 -7.49 -23.40 8.92
N LYS A 23 -6.35 -23.11 8.29
CA LYS A 23 -5.20 -22.51 8.95
C LYS A 23 -5.56 -21.08 9.29
N PHE A 24 -5.78 -20.86 10.58
CA PHE A 24 -5.99 -19.54 11.13
C PHE A 24 -4.66 -18.78 11.11
N SER A 25 -4.54 -17.78 10.24
CA SER A 25 -3.37 -16.91 10.12
C SER A 25 -3.70 -15.51 10.64
N PRO A 26 -3.60 -15.28 11.96
CA PRO A 26 -3.82 -13.96 12.51
C PRO A 26 -2.73 -13.00 12.04
N ASN A 27 -3.12 -11.79 11.65
CA ASN A 27 -2.20 -10.74 11.29
C ASN A 27 -2.38 -9.55 12.24
N VAL A 28 -1.30 -9.15 12.90
CA VAL A 28 -1.29 -8.04 13.86
C VAL A 28 -0.18 -7.09 13.47
N GLY A 29 -0.50 -5.80 13.47
CA GLY A 29 0.45 -4.73 13.20
C GLY A 29 0.50 -3.71 14.34
N LEU A 30 1.61 -2.99 14.41
CA LEU A 30 1.85 -1.92 15.39
C LEU A 30 2.38 -0.68 14.67
N GLY A 31 2.07 0.50 15.19
CA GLY A 31 2.61 1.74 14.65
C GLY A 31 2.48 2.90 15.60
N VAL A 32 3.39 3.86 15.44
CA VAL A 32 3.39 5.15 16.14
C VAL A 32 3.20 6.23 15.10
N TYR A 33 2.29 7.17 15.37
CA TYR A 33 1.99 8.29 14.50
C TYR A 33 1.99 9.58 15.32
N TYR A 34 2.84 10.51 14.92
CA TYR A 34 2.95 11.83 15.50
C TYR A 34 2.50 12.86 14.47
N HIS A 35 1.63 13.78 14.87
CA HIS A 35 1.18 14.87 14.00
C HIS A 35 1.03 16.19 14.74
N THR A 36 1.27 17.26 14.02
CA THR A 36 1.00 18.66 14.35
C THR A 36 0.09 19.23 13.25
N ASP A 37 -0.33 20.49 13.36
CA ASP A 37 -1.18 21.15 12.34
C ASP A 37 -0.55 21.19 10.95
N ARG A 38 0.79 21.17 10.87
CA ARG A 38 1.55 21.29 9.61
C ARG A 38 2.51 20.15 9.33
N PHE A 39 2.69 19.20 10.25
CA PHE A 39 3.70 18.15 10.11
C PHE A 39 3.14 16.81 10.55
N TYR A 40 3.58 15.73 9.93
CA TYR A 40 3.33 14.38 10.42
C TYR A 40 4.54 13.48 10.19
N LEU A 41 4.73 12.54 11.11
CA LEU A 41 5.74 11.50 11.06
C LEU A 41 5.11 10.22 11.62
N GLY A 42 5.32 9.09 10.97
CA GLY A 42 4.82 7.82 11.46
C GLY A 42 5.75 6.67 11.09
N VAL A 43 5.79 5.68 11.95
CA VAL A 43 6.48 4.41 11.71
C VAL A 43 5.50 3.29 12.05
N SER A 44 5.34 2.32 11.16
CA SER A 44 4.45 1.18 11.41
C SER A 44 4.97 -0.10 10.78
N THR A 45 4.49 -1.23 11.31
CA THR A 45 4.64 -2.54 10.72
C THR A 45 3.27 -3.21 10.75
N PRO A 46 2.61 -3.44 9.59
CA PRO A 46 1.27 -4.01 9.56
C PRO A 46 1.24 -5.50 9.86
N ASN A 47 2.35 -6.21 9.62
CA ASN A 47 2.47 -7.65 9.79
C ASN A 47 3.67 -7.96 10.69
N LEU A 48 3.43 -8.04 11.99
CA LEU A 48 4.43 -8.40 13.00
C LEU A 48 4.53 -9.91 13.23
N LEU A 49 3.43 -10.63 12.97
CA LEU A 49 3.35 -12.07 13.18
C LEU A 49 3.94 -12.81 11.98
N GLU A 50 5.10 -13.41 12.18
CA GLU A 50 5.70 -14.39 11.27
C GLU A 50 4.99 -15.72 11.53
N THR A 51 4.15 -16.18 10.60
CA THR A 51 3.52 -17.50 10.74
C THR A 51 4.58 -18.54 10.41
N GLU A 52 5.31 -19.02 11.43
CA GLU A 52 6.18 -20.17 11.28
C GLU A 52 5.32 -21.41 10.98
N HIS A 53 5.31 -21.85 9.72
CA HIS A 53 4.90 -23.21 9.40
C HIS A 53 6.00 -24.15 9.92
N PHE A 54 5.97 -24.46 11.21
CA PHE A 54 6.63 -25.65 11.73
C PHE A 54 5.81 -26.86 11.26
N ASP A 55 6.22 -27.48 10.15
CA ASP A 55 6.06 -28.93 10.04
C ASP A 55 7.09 -29.55 10.99
N GLU A 56 6.75 -29.63 12.27
CA GLU A 56 7.33 -30.64 13.15
C GLU A 56 6.59 -31.97 12.89
N SER A 57 6.65 -32.46 11.65
CA SER A 57 6.29 -33.83 11.32
C SER A 57 7.58 -34.58 11.00
N ASN A 58 8.20 -35.10 12.06
CA ASN A 58 9.15 -36.20 12.06
C ASN A 58 10.32 -36.10 11.07
N ILE A 59 11.50 -35.79 11.62
CA ILE A 59 12.78 -36.19 11.08
C ILE A 59 12.79 -37.73 10.99
N SER A 60 12.35 -38.29 9.87
CA SER A 60 12.85 -39.57 9.40
C SER A 60 13.98 -39.27 8.42
N SER A 61 15.17 -39.72 8.82
CA SER A 61 16.42 -39.68 8.09
C SER A 61 16.25 -39.95 6.58
N ASP A 62 17.10 -39.29 5.79
CA ASP A 62 17.42 -39.63 4.40
C ASP A 62 16.58 -38.94 3.31
N SER A 63 16.64 -37.61 3.23
CA SER A 63 16.55 -36.91 1.93
C SER A 63 17.16 -35.52 2.05
N GLU A 64 18.14 -35.22 1.19
CA GLU A 64 18.68 -33.90 0.89
C GLU A 64 17.56 -33.00 0.30
N GLY A 65 16.65 -32.53 1.15
CA GLY A 65 15.53 -31.67 0.80
C GLY A 65 15.83 -30.23 1.18
N VAL A 66 16.11 -29.40 0.18
CA VAL A 66 16.19 -27.94 0.32
C VAL A 66 14.94 -27.40 1.02
N SER A 67 15.09 -27.03 2.29
CA SER A 67 14.07 -26.33 3.06
C SER A 67 13.92 -24.93 2.46
N PHE A 68 12.92 -24.74 1.61
CA PHE A 68 12.44 -23.41 1.23
C PHE A 68 11.65 -22.86 2.41
N LEU A 69 12.38 -22.32 3.40
CA LEU A 69 11.82 -21.42 4.40
C LEU A 69 11.17 -20.25 3.66
N ALA A 70 9.88 -20.34 3.40
CA ALA A 70 9.03 -19.24 2.98
C ALA A 70 8.88 -18.29 4.18
N LYS A 71 9.98 -17.61 4.51
CA LYS A 71 10.08 -16.67 5.60
C LYS A 71 9.20 -15.48 5.28
N GLU A 72 8.05 -15.37 5.93
CA GLU A 72 7.16 -14.24 5.79
C GLU A 72 7.90 -12.99 6.26
N ARG A 73 8.16 -12.05 5.34
CA ARG A 73 9.06 -10.93 5.61
C ARG A 73 8.29 -9.77 6.22
N ILE A 74 8.69 -9.37 7.42
CA ILE A 74 8.14 -8.19 8.09
C ILE A 74 8.39 -6.95 7.22
N ASN A 75 7.31 -6.21 6.95
CA ASN A 75 7.35 -4.94 6.24
C ASN A 75 7.31 -3.80 7.26
N TYR A 76 8.24 -2.86 7.15
CA TYR A 76 8.25 -1.62 7.93
C TYR A 76 7.93 -0.44 7.01
N TYR A 77 7.11 0.47 7.51
CA TYR A 77 6.66 1.66 6.80
C TYR A 77 7.08 2.89 7.61
N ILE A 78 7.62 3.88 6.92
CA ILE A 78 7.97 5.19 7.50
C ILE A 78 7.30 6.24 6.63
N ILE A 79 6.50 7.12 7.23
CA ILE A 79 5.87 8.25 6.55
C ILE A 79 6.31 9.54 7.18
N ALA A 80 6.58 10.55 6.36
CA ALA A 80 6.77 11.91 6.83
C ALA A 80 6.19 12.90 5.83
N GLY A 81 5.71 14.04 6.30
CA GLY A 81 5.26 15.11 5.43
C GLY A 81 5.05 16.41 6.17
N HIS A 82 5.07 17.50 5.42
CA HIS A 82 4.93 18.84 5.97
C HIS A 82 4.08 19.70 5.03
N THR A 83 3.25 20.59 5.56
CA THR A 83 2.45 21.57 4.81
C THR A 83 3.02 22.97 5.07
N PHE A 84 3.51 23.59 4.00
CA PHE A 84 4.01 24.96 3.97
C PHE A 84 2.93 25.87 3.40
N ASP A 85 2.53 26.89 4.16
CA ASP A 85 1.69 27.97 3.66
C ASP A 85 2.63 29.00 3.00
N LEU A 86 2.75 28.97 1.67
CA LEU A 86 3.61 29.88 0.91
C LEU A 86 2.96 31.26 0.77
N SER A 87 1.64 31.27 0.62
CA SER A 87 0.76 32.44 0.58
C SER A 87 -0.63 32.06 1.09
N ASP A 88 -1.52 33.03 1.31
CA ASP A 88 -2.92 32.78 1.71
C ASP A 88 -3.66 31.85 0.72
N ASP A 89 -3.32 31.98 -0.57
CA ASP A 89 -3.92 31.19 -1.65
C ASP A 89 -3.05 30.02 -2.14
N LEU A 90 -1.87 29.77 -1.54
CA LEU A 90 -0.94 28.74 -2.02
C LEU A 90 -0.35 27.93 -0.86
N LYS A 91 -0.70 26.65 -0.81
CA LYS A 91 -0.13 25.68 0.14
C LYS A 91 0.71 24.65 -0.60
N PHE A 92 1.87 24.30 -0.06
CA PHE A 92 2.78 23.29 -0.61
C PHE A 92 2.98 22.16 0.40
N LYS A 93 2.75 20.91 -0.01
CA LYS A 93 2.85 19.74 0.84
C LYS A 93 3.78 18.69 0.24
N PRO A 94 5.07 18.69 0.60
CA PRO A 94 5.95 17.55 0.37
C PRO A 94 5.65 16.41 1.36
N ALA A 95 5.75 15.19 0.87
CA ALA A 95 5.59 13.97 1.65
C ALA A 95 6.52 12.87 1.12
N VAL A 96 6.99 12.03 2.03
CA VAL A 96 7.78 10.84 1.74
C VAL A 96 7.18 9.64 2.45
N LEU A 97 7.20 8.50 1.79
CA LEU A 97 6.83 7.20 2.30
C LEU A 97 7.94 6.21 1.94
N SER A 98 8.50 5.52 2.92
CA SER A 98 9.47 4.45 2.68
C SER A 98 8.90 3.12 3.18
N LYS A 99 9.09 2.08 2.38
CA LYS A 99 8.79 0.70 2.74
C LYS A 99 10.09 -0.10 2.75
N ILE A 100 10.37 -0.70 3.91
CA ILE A 100 11.57 -1.51 4.16
C ILE A 100 11.13 -2.95 4.40
N VAL A 101 11.69 -3.87 3.64
CA VAL A 101 11.43 -5.31 3.76
C VAL A 101 12.77 -6.01 3.80
N PHE A 102 13.05 -6.78 4.85
CA PHE A 102 14.35 -7.44 4.98
C PHE A 102 14.60 -8.40 3.81
N GLY A 103 15.61 -8.16 2.98
CA GLY A 103 15.92 -9.03 1.83
C GLY A 103 15.11 -8.76 0.56
N ALA A 104 14.36 -7.66 0.50
CA ALA A 104 13.89 -7.08 -0.76
C ALA A 104 14.53 -5.69 -0.97
N PRO A 105 14.55 -5.17 -2.22
CA PRO A 105 15.00 -3.81 -2.49
C PRO A 105 14.19 -2.76 -1.71
N LEU A 106 14.86 -1.71 -1.24
CA LEU A 106 14.23 -0.57 -0.59
C LEU A 106 13.25 0.12 -1.53
N GLN A 107 12.05 0.45 -1.05
CA GLN A 107 11.06 1.24 -1.79
C GLN A 107 10.88 2.60 -1.12
N VAL A 108 10.97 3.66 -1.91
CA VAL A 108 10.81 5.04 -1.45
C VAL A 108 9.91 5.78 -2.43
N ASP A 109 8.83 6.34 -1.90
CA ASP A 109 7.85 7.15 -2.60
C ASP A 109 8.01 8.59 -2.09
N ILE A 110 8.33 9.50 -2.99
CA ILE A 110 8.39 10.93 -2.71
C ILE A 110 7.24 11.59 -3.46
N SER A 111 6.55 12.51 -2.82
CA SER A 111 5.44 13.24 -3.42
C SER A 111 5.44 14.69 -2.99
N ALA A 112 4.89 15.53 -3.84
CA ALA A 112 4.75 16.95 -3.65
C ALA A 112 3.38 17.36 -4.17
N SER A 113 2.65 18.16 -3.41
CA SER A 113 1.35 18.68 -3.85
C SER A 113 1.22 20.16 -3.54
N PHE A 114 0.64 20.91 -4.47
CA PHE A 114 0.28 22.30 -4.31
C PHE A 114 -1.24 22.41 -4.26
N LEU A 115 -1.76 23.18 -3.31
CA LEU A 115 -3.17 23.57 -3.25
C LEU A 115 -3.26 25.07 -3.53
N LEU A 116 -3.95 25.42 -4.62
CA LEU A 116 -4.17 26.79 -5.06
C LEU A 116 -5.63 27.19 -4.80
N TYR A 117 -5.83 28.34 -4.15
CA TYR A 117 -7.13 28.94 -3.84
C TYR A 117 -8.12 27.97 -3.17
N GLU A 118 -7.62 26.99 -2.43
CA GLU A 118 -8.39 25.90 -1.81
C GLU A 118 -9.30 25.14 -2.79
N ARG A 119 -9.01 25.22 -4.10
CA ARG A 119 -9.84 24.64 -5.17
C ARG A 119 -9.06 23.78 -6.14
N VAL A 120 -7.83 24.14 -6.46
CA VAL A 120 -7.02 23.40 -7.44
C VAL A 120 -5.88 22.71 -6.73
N THR A 121 -5.81 21.39 -6.84
CA THR A 121 -4.68 20.60 -6.35
C THR A 121 -3.82 20.17 -7.53
N LEU A 122 -2.51 20.42 -7.45
CA LEU A 122 -1.53 19.91 -8.41
C LEU A 122 -0.56 19.01 -7.66
N GLY A 123 -0.44 17.75 -8.05
CA GLY A 123 0.42 16.79 -7.38
C GLY A 123 1.41 16.16 -8.35
N ALA A 124 2.59 15.85 -7.85
CA ALA A 124 3.56 14.98 -8.51
C ALA A 124 4.07 13.96 -7.49
N ALA A 125 4.32 12.75 -7.95
CA ALA A 125 4.92 11.69 -7.16
C ALA A 125 6.00 10.97 -7.95
N TYR A 126 7.01 10.49 -7.24
CA TYR A 126 8.08 9.68 -7.75
C TYR A 126 8.28 8.50 -6.82
N ARG A 127 8.03 7.31 -7.35
CA ARG A 127 8.33 6.04 -6.70
C ARG A 127 9.65 5.53 -7.24
N TRP A 128 10.65 5.50 -6.37
CA TRP A 128 11.99 5.06 -6.71
C TRP A 128 11.96 3.68 -7.38
N SER A 129 12.60 3.59 -8.55
CA SER A 129 12.68 2.37 -9.37
C SER A 129 11.31 1.74 -9.70
N ALA A 130 10.22 2.51 -9.72
CA ALA A 130 8.92 1.99 -10.11
C ALA A 130 8.14 2.91 -11.05
N ALA A 131 7.86 4.17 -10.67
CA ALA A 131 6.96 5.02 -11.43
C ALA A 131 7.13 6.52 -11.15
N VAL A 132 6.72 7.35 -12.10
CA VAL A 132 6.48 8.79 -11.95
C VAL A 132 4.99 9.04 -12.16
N SER A 133 4.40 9.88 -11.33
CA SER A 133 2.98 10.21 -11.38
C SER A 133 2.77 11.71 -11.34
N GLY A 134 1.76 12.19 -12.06
CA GLY A 134 1.26 13.56 -11.98
C GLY A 134 -0.24 13.55 -11.78
N MET A 135 -0.77 14.50 -11.01
CA MET A 135 -2.21 14.65 -10.82
C MET A 135 -2.65 16.09 -10.79
N VAL A 136 -3.88 16.32 -11.23
CA VAL A 136 -4.61 17.58 -11.06
C VAL A 136 -5.98 17.26 -10.48
N GLY A 137 -6.37 18.00 -9.45
CA GLY A 137 -7.68 17.92 -8.81
C GLY A 137 -8.36 19.28 -8.80
N PHE A 138 -9.66 19.28 -8.97
CA PHE A 138 -10.51 20.46 -8.91
C PHE A 138 -11.67 20.21 -7.94
N GLN A 139 -11.74 21.03 -6.89
CA GLN A 139 -12.84 21.05 -5.94
C GLN A 139 -14.00 21.82 -6.57
N ILE A 140 -15.04 21.10 -6.99
CA ILE A 140 -16.22 21.66 -7.67
C ILE A 140 -17.14 22.34 -6.65
N SER A 141 -17.33 21.70 -5.51
CA SER A 141 -18.03 22.20 -4.34
C SER A 141 -17.32 21.64 -3.13
N ASP A 142 -17.58 22.17 -1.94
CA ASP A 142 -16.92 21.64 -0.76
C ASP A 142 -17.21 20.14 -0.49
N SER A 143 -18.23 19.54 -1.12
CA SER A 143 -18.58 18.11 -1.01
C SER A 143 -18.14 17.26 -2.20
N MET A 144 -17.61 17.86 -3.27
CA MET A 144 -17.30 17.16 -4.51
C MET A 144 -15.99 17.64 -5.12
N MET A 145 -15.11 16.69 -5.43
CA MET A 145 -13.84 16.93 -6.12
C MET A 145 -13.72 15.98 -7.30
N LEU A 146 -13.37 16.51 -8.45
CA LEU A 146 -12.99 15.74 -9.62
C LEU A 146 -11.48 15.83 -9.79
N GLY A 147 -10.82 14.74 -10.15
CA GLY A 147 -9.41 14.78 -10.46
C GLY A 147 -9.02 13.82 -11.56
N PHE A 148 -7.83 14.07 -12.07
CA PHE A 148 -7.19 13.34 -13.13
C PHE A 148 -5.75 13.06 -12.73
N ALA A 149 -5.29 11.84 -12.96
CA ALA A 149 -3.91 11.43 -12.72
C ALA A 149 -3.35 10.74 -13.96
N TYR A 150 -2.03 10.87 -14.12
CA TYR A 150 -1.25 10.15 -15.11
C TYR A 150 -0.10 9.47 -14.39
N ASP A 151 -0.02 8.16 -14.53
CA ASP A 151 0.99 7.31 -13.90
C ASP A 151 1.81 6.62 -14.97
N LYS A 152 3.14 6.78 -14.93
CA LYS A 152 4.07 6.14 -15.87
C LYS A 152 5.07 5.29 -15.11
N GLU A 153 5.11 4.00 -15.42
CA GLU A 153 6.14 3.11 -14.88
C GLU A 153 7.52 3.45 -15.46
N THR A 154 8.54 3.43 -14.62
CA THR A 154 9.94 3.69 -14.98
C THR A 154 10.81 2.44 -14.88
N THR A 155 10.22 1.27 -14.60
CA THR A 155 10.94 -0.02 -14.51
C THR A 155 11.44 -0.47 -15.88
N GLU A 156 12.37 -1.42 -15.93
CA GLU A 156 12.85 -2.01 -17.20
C GLU A 156 11.74 -2.74 -17.98
N LEU A 157 10.72 -3.28 -17.28
CA LEU A 157 9.51 -3.82 -17.92
C LEU A 157 8.56 -2.70 -18.38
N GLY A 158 8.41 -1.64 -17.61
CA GLY A 158 7.60 -0.46 -17.96
C GLY A 158 8.23 0.44 -19.04
N ASN A 159 9.55 0.35 -19.27
CA ASN A 159 10.25 1.00 -20.39
C ASN A 159 10.30 0.13 -21.66
N THR A 160 9.66 -1.05 -21.67
CA THR A 160 9.39 -1.74 -22.93
C THR A 160 8.40 -0.90 -23.75
N GLN A 161 8.47 -1.00 -25.08
CA GLN A 161 7.73 -0.19 -26.06
C GLN A 161 6.18 -0.25 -25.94
N PHE A 162 5.64 -0.92 -24.92
CA PHE A 162 4.23 -1.25 -24.75
C PHE A 162 3.57 -0.64 -23.49
N ASN A 163 4.28 0.16 -22.69
CA ASN A 163 3.70 0.82 -21.52
C ASN A 163 3.81 2.36 -21.65
N ASP A 164 2.76 2.96 -22.22
CA ASP A 164 2.62 4.42 -22.39
C ASP A 164 2.11 5.13 -21.11
N GLY A 165 2.03 4.40 -19.99
CA GLY A 165 1.43 4.86 -18.74
C GLY A 165 -0.10 4.68 -18.70
N SER A 166 -0.71 5.09 -17.59
CA SER A 166 -2.13 4.98 -17.32
C SER A 166 -2.73 6.35 -17.03
N TYR A 167 -3.90 6.62 -17.59
CA TYR A 167 -4.69 7.80 -17.31
C TYR A 167 -5.85 7.41 -16.40
N GLU A 168 -5.95 8.08 -15.25
CA GLU A 168 -6.98 7.80 -14.25
C GLU A 168 -7.82 9.05 -14.01
N VAL A 169 -9.13 8.85 -13.88
CA VAL A 169 -10.08 9.89 -13.47
C VAL A 169 -10.69 9.43 -12.16
N PHE A 170 -10.73 10.32 -11.16
CA PHE A 170 -11.33 10.03 -9.86
C PHE A 170 -12.33 11.10 -9.46
N LEU A 171 -13.39 10.67 -8.78
CA LEU A 171 -14.40 11.54 -8.19
C LEU A 171 -14.47 11.25 -6.69
N ARG A 172 -14.27 12.29 -5.87
CA ARG A 172 -14.46 12.24 -4.42
C ARG A 172 -15.77 12.94 -4.08
N PHE A 173 -16.61 12.27 -3.31
CA PHE A 173 -17.89 12.81 -2.83
C PHE A 173 -18.07 12.58 -1.33
N GLU A 174 -18.50 13.61 -0.60
CA GLU A 174 -18.73 13.57 0.84
C GLU A 174 -20.24 13.62 1.17
N LEU A 175 -20.80 12.51 1.66
CA LEU A 175 -22.25 12.33 1.92
C LEU A 175 -22.75 12.98 3.21
N PHE A 176 -21.96 12.97 4.29
CA PHE A 176 -22.39 13.40 5.62
C PHE A 176 -21.43 14.41 6.22
N ARG A 177 -21.75 15.69 6.09
CA ARG A 177 -21.03 16.79 6.76
C ARG A 177 -21.54 17.00 8.18
N LYS A 178 -21.03 16.20 9.11
CA LYS A 178 -21.01 16.57 10.53
C LYS A 178 -19.60 16.31 11.04
N TYR A 179 -18.72 17.32 10.93
CA TYR A 179 -17.81 17.83 11.95
C TYR A 179 -16.79 18.79 11.32
N ASN A 180 -16.73 20.00 11.85
CA ASN A 180 -16.02 21.17 11.34
C ASN A 180 -14.49 21.16 11.59
N ARG A 181 -13.81 20.00 11.51
CA ARG A 181 -12.35 19.94 11.61
C ARG A 181 -11.81 18.78 10.80
N MET A 182 -11.19 19.06 9.65
CA MET A 182 -10.12 18.20 9.15
C MET A 182 -8.99 18.24 10.17
N LEU A 183 -8.90 17.19 11.00
CA LEU A 183 -7.89 17.06 12.07
C LEU A 183 -6.56 16.47 11.55
N THR A 184 -6.52 16.05 10.29
CA THR A 184 -5.36 15.36 9.72
C THR A 184 -4.72 16.17 8.60
N PRO A 185 -3.46 16.63 8.76
CA PRO A 185 -2.75 17.42 7.75
C PRO A 185 -2.44 16.63 6.47
N ARG A 186 -2.74 15.32 6.44
CA ARG A 186 -2.49 14.44 5.29
C ARG A 186 -3.48 14.68 4.15
N PHE A 187 -4.70 15.13 4.42
CA PHE A 187 -5.72 15.39 3.40
C PHE A 187 -5.99 16.90 3.32
N PHE A 188 -6.12 17.38 2.08
CA PHE A 188 -6.68 18.68 1.77
C PHE A 188 -8.20 18.53 1.55
#